data_AF-A0A8T5QTB7-F1
#
_entry.id   AF-A0A8T5QTB7-F1
#
_cell.length_a   1.000
_cell.length_b   1.000
_cell.length_c   1.000
_cell.angle_alpha   90.00
_cell.angle_beta   90.00
_cell.angle_gamma   90.00
#
_symmetry.space_group_name_H-M   'P 1'
#
loop_
_entity.id
_entity.type
_entity.pdbx_description
1 polymer ?
#
loop_
_entity_poly.entity_id
_entity_poly.type
_entity_poly.pdbx_seq_one_letter_code
_entity_poly.pdbx_strand_id
1 'polypeptide(L)'
;MTEKKSAVIAWIIGWIVAVIYITGLAFLVPFAIILLFPPDVFILPPNLVKLTLISAGLVVASAVILMLQKKSMGDALASLAAMTFLVGIIAAILALFGQHKIMSFLGFLGTLKPVAEGYIAYWAFFVPKVWASIAGYFVLGIILWITGNRLRREQHKISWMQKIFGKRVQIFK
;
A
#
# COMPACT_ATOMS: atom_id res chain seq x y z
N MET A 1 17.07 -9.79 31.06
CA MET A 1 17.14 -10.52 29.77
C MET A 1 15.80 -10.54 29.00
N THR A 2 14.72 -10.00 29.57
CA THR A 2 13.34 -10.01 29.05
C THR A 2 13.03 -8.85 28.08
N GLU A 3 13.62 -7.67 28.26
CA GLU A 3 13.35 -6.51 27.39
C GLU A 3 13.85 -6.68 25.95
N LYS A 4 15.05 -7.24 25.76
CA LYS A 4 15.60 -7.49 24.41
C LYS A 4 14.75 -8.49 23.61
N LYS A 5 14.23 -9.54 24.24
CA LYS A 5 13.37 -10.53 23.57
C LYS A 5 12.04 -9.92 23.14
N SER A 6 11.45 -9.05 23.97
CA SER A 6 10.22 -8.32 23.65
C SER A 6 10.40 -7.36 22.46
N ALA A 7 11.53 -6.64 22.40
CA ALA A 7 11.84 -5.74 21.30
C ALA A 7 12.01 -6.47 19.95
N VAL A 8 12.65 -7.66 19.96
CA VAL A 8 12.81 -8.49 18.75
C VAL A 8 11.46 -9.01 18.24
N ILE A 9 10.59 -9.47 19.15
CA ILE A 9 9.25 -9.95 18.76
C ILE A 9 8.43 -8.82 18.16
N ALA A 10 8.42 -7.63 18.78
CA ALA A 10 7.73 -6.47 18.24
C ALA A 10 8.25 -6.07 16.85
N TRP A 11 9.56 -6.17 16.63
CA TRP A 11 10.18 -5.91 15.32
C TRP A 11 9.74 -6.91 14.25
N ILE A 12 9.73 -8.21 14.57
CA ILE A 12 9.28 -9.28 13.65
C ILE A 12 7.81 -9.10 13.29
N ILE A 13 6.94 -8.86 14.28
CA ILE A 13 5.51 -8.65 14.03
C ILE A 13 5.31 -7.41 13.14
N GLY A 14 6.05 -6.33 13.38
CA GLY A 14 5.99 -5.13 12.54
C GLY A 14 6.29 -5.40 11.06
N TRP A 15 7.30 -6.24 10.78
CA TRP A 15 7.62 -6.66 9.42
C TRP A 15 6.54 -7.53 8.79
N ILE A 16 6.02 -8.51 9.52
CA ILE A 16 4.94 -9.38 9.04
C ILE A 16 3.72 -8.54 8.66
N VAL A 17 3.34 -7.59 9.51
CA VAL A 17 2.19 -6.70 9.26
C VAL A 17 2.45 -5.79 8.06
N ALA A 18 3.68 -5.29 7.88
CA ALA A 18 4.07 -4.51 6.70
C ALA A 18 3.96 -5.34 5.42
N VAL A 19 4.42 -6.59 5.42
CA VAL A 19 4.31 -7.50 4.28
C VAL A 19 2.84 -7.77 3.96
N ILE A 20 2.01 -8.03 4.96
CA ILE A 20 0.56 -8.23 4.78
C ILE A 20 -0.09 -6.98 4.17
N TYR A 21 0.27 -5.79 4.66
CA TYR A 21 -0.23 -4.51 4.13
C TYR A 21 0.14 -4.30 2.66
N ILE A 22 1.42 -4.47 2.32
CA ILE A 22 1.94 -4.35 0.95
C ILE A 22 1.28 -5.38 0.03
N THR A 23 1.13 -6.62 0.51
CA THR A 23 0.52 -7.72 -0.25
C THR A 23 -0.96 -7.43 -0.50
N GLY A 24 -1.70 -7.01 0.53
CA GLY A 24 -3.11 -6.61 0.40
C GLY A 24 -3.30 -5.44 -0.57
N LEU A 25 -2.42 -4.43 -0.52
CA LEU A 25 -2.43 -3.34 -1.49
C LEU A 25 -2.17 -3.85 -2.90
N ALA A 26 -1.14 -4.66 -3.12
CA ALA A 26 -0.82 -5.22 -4.43
C ALA A 26 -1.98 -6.05 -5.01
N PHE A 27 -2.67 -6.82 -4.16
CA PHE A 27 -3.84 -7.56 -4.59
C PHE A 27 -5.03 -6.68 -4.95
N LEU A 28 -5.15 -5.43 -4.47
CA LEU A 28 -6.25 -4.55 -4.89
C LEU A 28 -6.11 -4.06 -6.35
N VAL A 29 -4.90 -4.06 -6.93
CA VAL A 29 -4.64 -3.59 -8.31
C VAL A 29 -5.43 -4.36 -9.36
N PRO A 30 -5.30 -5.70 -9.49
CA PRO A 30 -6.05 -6.45 -10.51
C PRO A 30 -7.58 -6.25 -10.36
N PHE A 31 -8.08 -5.99 -9.16
CA PHE A 31 -9.51 -5.79 -8.90
C PHE A 31 -10.01 -4.42 -9.28
N ALA A 32 -9.26 -3.36 -8.93
CA ALA A 32 -9.56 -2.01 -9.39
C ALA A 32 -9.57 -1.93 -10.92
N ILE A 33 -8.65 -2.66 -11.56
CA ILE A 33 -8.58 -2.77 -13.01
C ILE A 33 -9.82 -3.46 -13.58
N ILE A 34 -10.27 -4.57 -12.97
CA ILE A 34 -11.46 -5.35 -13.39
C ILE A 34 -12.75 -4.55 -13.21
N LEU A 35 -12.91 -3.77 -12.14
CA LEU A 35 -14.08 -2.90 -11.92
C LEU A 35 -14.21 -1.78 -12.95
N LEU A 36 -13.12 -1.42 -13.63
CA LEU A 36 -13.10 -0.44 -14.71
C LEU A 36 -13.43 -1.06 -16.08
N PHE A 37 -13.78 -2.34 -16.17
CA PHE A 37 -14.25 -2.97 -17.41
C PHE A 37 -15.76 -2.80 -17.57
N PRO A 38 -16.27 -2.71 -18.80
CA PRO A 38 -17.69 -2.89 -19.06
C PRO A 38 -18.10 -4.29 -18.56
N PRO A 39 -19.25 -4.41 -17.88
CA PRO A 39 -19.69 -5.68 -17.26
C PRO A 39 -19.86 -6.82 -18.28
N ASP A 40 -19.95 -6.48 -19.56
CA ASP A 40 -20.24 -7.40 -20.66
C ASP A 40 -18.99 -8.10 -21.21
N VAL A 41 -17.79 -7.65 -20.83
CA VAL A 41 -16.51 -8.07 -21.46
C VAL A 41 -15.84 -9.23 -20.71
N PHE A 42 -16.23 -9.52 -19.46
CA PHE A 42 -15.63 -10.60 -18.67
C PHE A 42 -16.64 -11.34 -17.79
N ILE A 43 -16.60 -12.67 -17.84
CA ILE A 43 -17.15 -13.52 -16.78
C ILE A 43 -16.26 -13.31 -15.56
N LEU A 44 -16.69 -12.47 -14.63
CA LEU A 44 -16.04 -12.28 -13.34
C LEU A 44 -15.93 -13.65 -12.63
N PRO A 45 -14.72 -14.10 -12.24
CA PRO A 45 -14.59 -15.24 -11.36
C PRO A 45 -15.53 -15.11 -10.15
N PRO A 46 -16.29 -16.16 -9.78
CA PRO A 46 -17.32 -16.06 -8.74
C PRO A 46 -16.77 -15.70 -7.35
N ASN A 47 -15.46 -15.84 -7.13
CA ASN A 47 -14.78 -15.51 -5.88
C ASN A 47 -14.06 -14.15 -5.92
N LEU A 48 -14.21 -13.37 -7.00
CA LEU A 48 -13.48 -12.13 -7.18
C LEU A 48 -13.89 -11.10 -6.10
N VAL A 49 -15.19 -10.84 -5.93
CA VAL A 49 -15.70 -9.94 -4.89
C VAL A 49 -15.23 -10.35 -3.48
N LYS A 50 -15.24 -11.65 -3.18
CA LYS A 50 -14.74 -12.17 -1.89
C LYS A 50 -13.26 -11.89 -1.70
N LEU A 51 -12.43 -12.11 -2.72
CA LEU A 51 -11.00 -11.85 -2.65
C LEU A 51 -10.71 -10.35 -2.45
N THR A 52 -11.47 -9.45 -3.11
CA THR A 52 -11.34 -8.00 -2.90
C THR A 52 -11.63 -7.61 -1.46
N LEU A 53 -12.72 -8.13 -0.90
CA LEU A 53 -13.11 -7.86 0.48
C LEU A 53 -12.07 -8.39 1.47
N ILE A 54 -11.50 -9.57 1.21
CA ILE A 54 -10.42 -10.13 2.02
C ILE A 54 -9.16 -9.25 1.93
N SER A 55 -8.76 -8.82 0.73
CA SER A 55 -7.60 -7.95 0.54
C SER A 55 -7.81 -6.58 1.21
N ALA A 56 -8.98 -5.97 1.05
CA ALA A 56 -9.34 -4.73 1.73
C ALA A 56 -9.33 -4.91 3.26
N GLY A 57 -9.90 -6.00 3.75
CA GLY A 57 -9.89 -6.36 5.17
C GLY A 57 -8.46 -6.53 5.71
N LEU A 58 -7.58 -7.19 4.97
CA LEU A 58 -6.16 -7.34 5.33
C LEU A 58 -5.43 -6.00 5.37
N VAL A 59 -5.67 -5.11 4.41
CA VAL A 59 -5.09 -3.76 4.38
C VAL A 59 -5.56 -2.95 5.59
N VAL A 60 -6.86 -2.98 5.90
CA VAL A 60 -7.42 -2.25 7.05
C VAL A 60 -6.89 -2.83 8.37
N ALA A 61 -6.95 -4.15 8.54
CA ALA A 61 -6.47 -4.80 9.76
C ALA A 61 -4.98 -4.55 10.00
N SER A 62 -4.15 -4.67 8.96
CA SER A 62 -2.71 -4.39 9.07
C SER A 62 -2.43 -2.92 9.36
N ALA A 63 -3.18 -1.99 8.77
CA ALA A 63 -3.08 -0.57 9.11
C ALA A 63 -3.42 -0.29 10.58
N VAL A 64 -4.51 -0.89 11.10
CA VAL A 64 -4.89 -0.76 12.51
C VAL A 64 -3.81 -1.33 13.43
N ILE A 65 -3.27 -2.52 13.12
CA ILE A 65 -2.20 -3.13 13.93
C ILE A 65 -0.94 -2.25 13.93
N LEU A 66 -0.55 -1.67 12.77
CA LEU A 66 0.57 -0.74 12.69
C LEU A 66 0.33 0.54 13.51
N MET A 67 -0.90 1.05 13.53
CA MET A 67 -1.28 2.18 14.37
C MET A 67 -1.16 1.86 15.86
N LEU A 68 -1.56 0.66 16.28
CA LEU A 68 -1.46 0.22 17.68
C LEU A 68 -0.01 -0.01 18.13
N GLN A 69 0.87 -0.44 17.23
CA GLN A 69 2.28 -0.68 17.54
C GLN A 69 3.10 0.62 17.65
N LYS A 70 2.70 1.69 16.97
CA LYS A 70 3.45 2.94 16.95
C LYS A 70 2.99 3.85 18.09
N LYS A 71 3.96 4.46 18.78
CA LYS A 71 3.69 5.41 19.88
C LYS A 71 2.98 6.70 19.43
N SER A 72 3.05 7.02 18.14
CA SER A 72 2.40 8.18 17.54
C SER A 72 1.60 7.76 16.32
N MET A 73 0.33 8.17 16.28
CA MET A 73 -0.55 8.03 15.12
C MET A 73 0.00 8.75 13.88
N GLY A 74 0.72 9.86 14.09
CA GLY A 74 1.41 10.56 13.00
C GLY A 74 2.52 9.72 12.37
N ASP A 75 3.31 9.04 13.19
CA ASP A 75 4.37 8.14 12.70
C ASP A 75 3.80 6.87 12.05
N ALA A 76 2.67 6.36 12.53
CA ALA A 76 1.95 5.25 11.89
C ALA A 76 1.48 5.63 10.48
N LEU A 77 0.83 6.79 10.33
CA LEU A 77 0.35 7.28 9.05
C LEU A 77 1.50 7.59 8.08
N ALA A 78 2.60 8.16 8.56
CA ALA A 78 3.79 8.38 7.74
C ALA A 78 4.41 7.05 7.27
N SER A 79 4.42 6.03 8.13
CA SER A 79 4.89 4.68 7.77
C SER A 79 3.97 4.02 6.74
N LEU A 80 2.65 4.14 6.90
CA LEU A 80 1.67 3.65 5.92
C LEU A 80 1.87 4.35 4.58
N ALA A 81 2.03 5.68 4.58
CA ALA A 81 2.33 6.45 3.38
C ALA A 81 3.58 5.94 2.65
N ALA A 82 4.68 5.70 3.38
CA ALA A 82 5.91 5.16 2.80
C ALA A 82 5.71 3.78 2.16
N MET A 83 4.91 2.91 2.81
CA MET A 83 4.57 1.59 2.26
C MET A 83 3.67 1.70 1.02
N THR A 84 2.69 2.60 1.02
CA THR A 84 1.83 2.86 -0.15
C THR A 84 2.65 3.40 -1.33
N PHE A 85 3.59 4.32 -1.09
CA PHE A 85 4.50 4.81 -2.13
C PHE A 85 5.40 3.71 -2.66
N LEU A 86 5.94 2.85 -1.78
CA LEU A 86 6.78 1.73 -2.20
C LEU A 86 6.01 0.81 -3.16
N VAL A 87 4.75 0.48 -2.85
CA VAL A 87 3.89 -0.30 -3.76
C VAL A 87 3.71 0.42 -5.10
N GLY A 88 3.43 1.73 -5.09
CA GLY A 88 3.31 2.54 -6.30
C GLY A 88 4.59 2.56 -7.15
N ILE A 89 5.77 2.68 -6.52
CA ILE A 89 7.08 2.65 -7.18
C ILE A 89 7.35 1.27 -7.79
N ILE A 90 7.13 0.20 -7.04
CA ILE A 90 7.31 -1.18 -7.55
C ILE A 90 6.38 -1.42 -8.73
N ALA A 91 5.12 -1.00 -8.62
CA ALA A 91 4.15 -1.11 -9.71
C ALA A 91 4.59 -0.30 -10.95
N ALA A 92 5.12 0.91 -10.77
CA ALA A 92 5.64 1.72 -11.88
C ALA A 92 6.86 1.07 -12.55
N ILE A 93 7.80 0.52 -11.78
CA ILE A 93 8.95 -0.23 -12.31
C ILE A 93 8.44 -1.44 -13.10
N LEU A 94 7.52 -2.21 -12.55
CA LEU A 94 6.94 -3.37 -13.24
C LEU A 94 6.19 -2.97 -14.51
N ALA A 95 5.48 -1.84 -14.51
CA ALA A 95 4.79 -1.34 -15.69
C ALA A 95 5.78 -0.92 -16.80
N LEU A 96 6.86 -0.21 -16.44
CA LEU A 96 7.88 0.26 -17.39
C LEU A 96 8.72 -0.89 -17.97
N PHE A 97 9.20 -1.81 -17.13
CA PHE A 97 10.12 -2.87 -17.57
C PHE A 97 9.42 -4.18 -17.92
N GLY A 98 8.22 -4.42 -17.40
CA GLY A 98 7.46 -5.65 -17.62
C GLY A 98 7.06 -5.83 -19.07
N GLN A 99 6.68 -4.75 -19.77
CA GLN A 99 6.31 -4.81 -21.18
C GLN A 99 7.47 -5.32 -22.06
N HIS A 100 8.67 -4.76 -21.88
CA HIS A 100 9.84 -5.17 -22.68
C HIS A 100 10.24 -6.62 -22.42
N LYS A 101 10.25 -7.06 -21.15
CA LYS A 101 10.61 -8.45 -20.81
C LYS A 101 9.58 -9.47 -21.28
N ILE A 102 8.28 -9.16 -21.16
CA ILE A 102 7.22 -10.05 -21.63
C ILE A 102 7.26 -10.14 -23.15
N MET A 103 7.42 -9.01 -23.85
CA MET A 103 7.54 -9.01 -25.32
C MET A 103 8.80 -9.72 -25.80
N SER A 104 9.95 -9.56 -25.14
CA SER A 104 11.17 -10.29 -25.52
C SER A 104 11.03 -11.79 -25.28
N PHE A 105 10.36 -12.20 -24.19
CA PHE A 105 10.09 -13.60 -23.90
C PHE A 105 9.11 -14.23 -24.90
N LEU A 106 8.03 -13.51 -25.26
CA LEU A 106 7.09 -13.95 -26.29
C LEU A 106 7.72 -14.00 -27.68
N GLY A 107 8.60 -13.04 -28.01
CA GLY A 107 9.39 -13.03 -29.24
C GLY A 107 10.40 -14.18 -29.33
N PHE A 108 11.03 -14.54 -28.21
CA PHE A 108 11.91 -15.71 -28.11
C PHE A 108 11.17 -17.03 -28.37
N LEU A 109 9.89 -17.12 -27.97
CA LEU A 109 9.08 -18.31 -28.18
C LEU A 109 8.64 -18.53 -29.64
N GLY A 110 8.87 -17.58 -30.56
CA GLY A 110 8.92 -17.77 -32.02
C GLY A 110 7.64 -18.18 -32.77
N THR A 111 6.72 -18.93 -32.16
CA THR A 111 5.58 -19.61 -32.82
C THR A 111 4.20 -19.04 -32.45
N LEU A 112 4.16 -17.95 -31.66
CA LEU A 112 2.92 -17.43 -31.07
C LEU A 112 2.48 -16.06 -31.63
N LYS A 113 2.74 -15.76 -32.91
CA LYS A 113 2.33 -14.49 -33.57
C LYS A 113 0.88 -14.04 -33.28
N PRO A 114 -0.16 -14.89 -33.43
CA PRO A 114 -1.54 -14.46 -33.14
C PRO A 114 -1.80 -14.25 -31.63
N VAL A 115 -1.08 -14.97 -30.76
CA VAL A 115 -1.16 -14.77 -29.31
C VAL A 115 -0.45 -13.49 -28.91
N ALA A 116 0.68 -13.15 -29.56
CA ALA A 116 1.39 -11.91 -29.36
C ALA A 116 0.49 -10.71 -29.69
N GLU A 117 -0.14 -10.68 -30.87
CA GLU A 117 -1.04 -9.59 -31.29
C GLU A 117 -2.24 -9.41 -30.33
N GLY A 118 -2.88 -10.52 -29.90
CA GLY A 118 -3.92 -10.48 -28.87
C GLY A 118 -3.40 -9.96 -27.52
N TYR A 119 -2.15 -10.28 -27.17
CA TYR A 119 -1.49 -9.75 -25.98
C TYR A 119 -1.16 -8.26 -26.11
N ILE A 120 -0.78 -7.76 -27.29
CA ILE A 120 -0.55 -6.32 -27.53
C ILE A 120 -1.86 -5.55 -27.32
N ALA A 121 -2.97 -6.02 -27.89
CA ALA A 121 -4.28 -5.39 -27.72
C ALA A 121 -4.75 -5.41 -26.26
N TYR A 122 -4.56 -6.54 -25.57
CA TYR A 122 -4.80 -6.67 -24.13
C TYR A 122 -3.93 -5.67 -23.35
N TRP A 123 -2.63 -5.60 -23.64
CA TRP A 123 -1.71 -4.71 -22.95
C TRP A 123 -2.03 -3.22 -23.18
N ALA A 124 -2.36 -2.83 -24.41
CA ALA A 124 -2.75 -1.46 -24.75
C ALA A 124 -3.98 -0.98 -23.95
N PHE A 125 -4.89 -1.88 -23.62
CA PHE A 125 -6.07 -1.58 -22.80
C PHE A 125 -5.79 -1.60 -21.29
N PHE A 126 -4.92 -2.49 -20.82
CA PHE A 126 -4.58 -2.64 -19.39
C PHE A 126 -3.59 -1.60 -18.88
N VAL A 127 -2.62 -1.19 -19.70
CA VAL A 127 -1.55 -0.26 -19.30
C VAL A 127 -2.10 1.07 -18.77
N PRO A 128 -3.05 1.76 -19.42
CA PRO A 128 -3.63 3.00 -18.87
C PRO A 128 -4.27 2.81 -17.49
N LYS A 129 -4.93 1.67 -17.26
CA LYS A 129 -5.57 1.36 -15.97
C LYS A 129 -4.54 1.08 -14.88
N VAL A 130 -3.46 0.38 -15.21
CA VAL A 130 -2.32 0.17 -14.31
C VAL A 130 -1.71 1.52 -13.91
N TRP A 131 -1.52 2.44 -14.85
CA TRP A 131 -1.06 3.80 -14.57
C TRP A 131 -2.03 4.59 -13.69
N ALA A 132 -3.34 4.44 -13.90
CA ALA A 132 -4.36 5.04 -13.04
C ALA A 132 -4.28 4.48 -11.59
N SER A 133 -4.08 3.17 -11.43
CA SER A 133 -3.88 2.55 -10.10
C SER A 133 -2.58 3.04 -9.44
N ILE A 134 -1.48 3.14 -10.20
CA ILE A 134 -0.22 3.71 -9.71
C ILE A 134 -0.44 5.14 -9.21
N ALA A 135 -1.09 5.99 -10.01
CA ALA A 135 -1.44 7.35 -9.61
C ALA A 135 -2.30 7.37 -8.34
N GLY A 136 -3.26 6.45 -8.22
CA GLY A 136 -4.06 6.25 -7.00
C GLY A 136 -3.21 5.97 -5.75
N TYR A 137 -2.18 5.11 -5.85
CA TYR A 137 -1.26 4.87 -4.73
C TYR A 137 -0.46 6.11 -4.35
N PHE A 138 0.01 6.88 -5.33
CA PHE A 138 0.73 8.12 -5.04
C PHE A 138 -0.20 9.14 -4.37
N VAL A 139 -1.42 9.33 -4.85
CA VAL A 139 -2.40 10.23 -4.23
C VAL A 139 -2.72 9.79 -2.81
N LEU A 140 -3.02 8.50 -2.60
CA LEU A 140 -3.30 7.96 -1.27
C LEU A 140 -2.09 8.11 -0.33
N GLY A 141 -0.89 7.82 -0.82
CA GLY A 141 0.37 8.02 -0.09
C GLY A 141 0.56 9.48 0.33
N ILE A 142 0.30 10.44 -0.57
CA ILE A 142 0.38 11.89 -0.28
C ILE A 142 -0.63 12.26 0.82
N ILE A 143 -1.88 11.80 0.70
CA ILE A 143 -2.93 12.08 1.70
C ILE A 143 -2.51 11.56 3.08
N LEU A 144 -2.02 10.31 3.14
CA LEU A 144 -1.54 9.69 4.38
C LEU A 144 -0.35 10.45 4.96
N TRP A 145 0.60 10.87 4.11
CA TRP A 145 1.77 11.62 4.54
C TRP A 145 1.43 13.00 5.08
N ILE A 146 0.58 13.76 4.40
CA ILE A 146 0.11 15.07 4.85
C ILE A 146 -0.64 14.93 6.19
N THR A 147 -1.56 13.98 6.27
CA THR A 147 -2.37 13.73 7.47
C THR A 147 -1.48 13.32 8.65
N GLY A 148 -0.53 12.41 8.42
CA GLY A 148 0.44 11.97 9.42
C GLY A 148 1.33 13.10 9.92
N ASN A 149 1.86 13.93 9.02
CA ASN A 149 2.68 15.09 9.38
C ASN A 149 1.89 16.16 10.16
N ARG A 150 0.61 16.34 9.86
CA ARG A 150 -0.26 17.26 10.60
C ARG A 150 -0.51 16.75 12.02
N LEU A 151 -0.87 15.48 12.16
CA LEU A 151 -1.09 14.83 13.46
C LEU A 151 0.16 14.83 14.33
N ARG A 152 1.33 14.54 13.75
CA ARG A 152 2.61 14.56 14.48
C ARG A 152 2.92 15.95 15.05
N ARG A 153 2.65 17.02 14.29
CA ARG A 153 2.83 18.40 14.75
C ARG A 153 1.90 18.75 15.92
N GLU A 154 0.64 18.36 15.85
CA GLU A 154 -0.32 18.60 16.93
C GLU A 154 0.01 17.79 18.19
N GLN A 155 0.41 16.53 18.06
CA GLN A 155 0.87 15.73 19.20
C GLN A 155 2.11 16.31 19.88
N HIS A 156 3.05 16.85 19.11
CA HIS A 156 4.22 17.53 19.65
C HIS A 156 3.84 18.82 20.40
N LYS A 157 2.90 19.62 19.89
CA LYS A 157 2.39 20.80 20.59
C LYS A 157 1.72 20.44 21.92
N ILE A 158 0.88 19.40 21.93
CA ILE A 158 0.18 18.94 23.15
C ILE A 158 1.19 18.48 24.20
N SER A 159 2.19 17.67 23.80
CA SER A 159 3.25 17.22 24.69
C SER A 159 4.06 18.39 25.26
N TRP A 160 4.38 19.38 24.44
CA TRP A 160 5.12 20.58 24.86
C TRP A 160 4.30 21.44 25.85
N MET A 161 3.01 21.64 25.57
CA MET A 161 2.09 22.33 26.49
C MET A 161 1.96 21.59 27.82
N GLN A 162 1.78 20.27 27.81
CA GLN A 162 1.74 19.46 29.04
C GLN A 162 3.03 19.58 29.85
N LYS A 163 4.20 19.61 29.18
CA LYS A 163 5.50 19.74 29.86
C LYS A 163 5.69 21.11 30.50
N ILE A 164 5.16 22.18 29.90
CA ILE A 164 5.25 23.55 30.43
C ILE A 164 4.23 23.79 31.54
N PHE A 165 2.96 23.46 31.31
CA PHE A 165 1.90 23.69 32.28
C PHE A 165 1.93 22.67 33.43
N GLY A 166 2.27 21.42 33.16
CA GLY A 166 2.47 20.40 34.19
C GLY A 166 3.63 20.70 35.13
N LYS A 167 4.70 21.35 34.64
CA LYS A 167 5.78 21.84 35.51
C LYS A 167 5.35 23.00 36.40
N ARG A 168 4.45 23.88 35.94
CA ARG A 168 3.98 25.01 36.76
C ARG A 168 3.17 24.54 37.97
N VAL A 169 2.39 23.47 37.86
CA VAL A 169 1.61 22.94 39.00
C VAL A 169 2.49 22.34 40.11
N GLN A 170 3.71 21.88 39.78
CA GLN A 170 4.66 21.37 40.78
C GLN A 170 5.47 22.46 41.49
N ILE A 171 5.55 23.68 40.95
CA ILE A 171 6.29 24.79 41.58
C ILE A 171 5.42 25.52 42.63
N PHE A 172 4.09 25.32 42.60
CA PHE A 172 3.13 25.90 43.54
C PHE A 172 2.63 24.91 44.62
N LYS A 173 3.33 23.80 44.82
CA LYS A 173 3.14 22.89 45.96
C LYS A 173 4.42 22.85 46.79
#